data_AF-A0A2H9QVD7-F1
#
_entry.id   AF-A0A2H9QVD7-F1
#
_cell.length_a   1.000
_cell.length_b   1.000
_cell.length_c   1.000
_cell.angle_alpha   90.00
_cell.angle_beta   90.00
_cell.angle_gamma   90.00
#
_symmetry.space_group_name_H-M   'P 1'
#
loop_
_entity.id
_entity.type
_entity.pdbx_description
1 polymer ?
#
loop_
_entity_poly.entity_id
_entity_poly.type
_entity_poly.pdbx_seq_one_letter_code
_entity_poly.pdbx_strand_id
1 'polypeptide(L)'
;MASQLAKYEFKRKLEELRSAKGRATELVSLHIPPSKQISDAVAYLRNEYAQSSNIKSKSTRKNVMWAIDSLMGKLKCFRKPPENGVVLFVGHKSAAGDKTEAVSYVIEPPEPITTFLYRCDSSFYLEPLEEMTKEKECYGLIVIDRKEATIGMLRGKRIETIKNVQSR
;
A
#
# COMPACT_ATOMS: atom_id res chain seq x y z
N MET A 1 5.27 -4.72 -23.74
CA MET A 1 6.28 -3.67 -23.46
C MET A 1 5.90 -2.71 -22.32
N ALA A 2 4.62 -2.33 -22.13
CA ALA A 2 4.20 -1.44 -21.04
C ALA A 2 4.55 -1.90 -19.60
N SER A 3 4.64 -3.23 -19.37
CA SER A 3 4.94 -3.79 -18.04
C SER A 3 6.35 -3.49 -17.52
N GLN A 4 7.38 -3.40 -18.38
CA GLN A 4 8.76 -3.18 -17.92
C GLN A 4 9.01 -1.73 -17.51
N LEU A 5 8.47 -0.76 -18.25
CA LEU A 5 8.60 0.66 -17.92
C LEU A 5 7.84 1.00 -16.62
N ALA A 6 6.60 0.51 -16.48
CA ALA A 6 5.80 0.72 -15.27
C ALA A 6 6.46 0.11 -14.02
N LYS A 7 7.06 -1.09 -14.14
CA LYS A 7 7.84 -1.70 -13.05
C LYS A 7 9.08 -0.88 -12.69
N TYR A 8 9.79 -0.34 -13.68
CA TYR A 8 10.96 0.49 -13.44
C TYR A 8 10.60 1.80 -12.73
N GLU A 9 9.53 2.47 -13.18
CA GLU A 9 9.02 3.69 -12.53
C GLU A 9 8.54 3.43 -11.11
N PHE A 10 7.86 2.31 -10.88
CA PHE A 10 7.42 1.87 -9.56
C PHE A 10 8.60 1.63 -8.62
N LYS A 11 9.63 0.91 -9.10
CA LYS A 11 10.87 0.69 -8.34
C LYS A 11 11.56 2.01 -7.99
N ARG A 12 11.64 2.95 -8.94
CA ARG A 12 12.24 4.27 -8.69
C ARG A 12 11.47 5.07 -7.64
N LYS A 13 10.13 5.01 -7.67
CA LYS A 13 9.27 5.63 -6.64
C LYS A 13 9.47 4.99 -5.26
N LEU A 14 9.62 3.66 -5.19
CA LEU A 14 9.91 2.98 -3.92
C LEU A 14 11.26 3.40 -3.34
N GLU A 15 12.31 3.52 -4.16
CA GLU A 15 13.61 4.02 -3.70
C GLU A 15 13.51 5.46 -3.18
N GLU A 16 12.73 6.33 -3.85
CA GLU A 16 12.47 7.69 -3.37
C GLU A 16 11.78 7.67 -1.99
N LEU A 17 10.73 6.87 -1.83
CA LEU A 17 10.03 6.72 -0.55
C LEU A 17 10.91 6.15 0.55
N ARG A 18 11.82 5.23 0.21
CA ARG A 18 12.75 4.60 1.14
C ARG A 18 13.80 5.59 1.65
N SER A 19 14.19 6.53 0.79
CA SER A 19 15.10 7.61 1.16
C SER A 19 14.46 8.65 2.11
N ALA A 20 13.13 8.75 2.10
CA ALA A 20 12.40 9.65 2.97
C ALA A 20 12.45 9.16 4.43
N LYS A 21 13.19 9.89 5.27
CA LYS A 21 13.26 9.64 6.72
C LYS A 21 12.67 10.82 7.50
N GLY A 22 11.72 10.50 8.38
CA GLY A 22 11.19 11.44 9.36
C GLY A 22 12.19 11.67 10.51
N ARG A 23 12.04 12.79 11.22
CA ARG A 23 12.82 13.06 12.45
C ARG A 23 12.30 12.27 13.65
N ALA A 24 11.01 11.97 13.65
CA ALA A 24 10.30 11.23 14.68
C ALA A 24 9.21 10.37 14.02
N THR A 25 8.21 9.90 14.77
CA THR A 25 7.04 9.16 14.27
C THR A 25 6.07 10.09 13.54
N GLU A 26 6.42 10.50 12.34
CA GLU A 26 5.69 11.53 11.57
C GLU A 26 5.38 11.09 10.14
N LEU A 27 5.74 9.86 9.78
CA LEU A 27 5.42 9.27 8.49
C LEU A 27 4.30 8.24 8.67
N VAL A 28 3.22 8.43 7.93
CA VAL A 28 2.03 7.59 7.95
C VAL A 28 1.94 6.81 6.65
N SER A 29 1.75 5.50 6.77
CA SER A 29 1.52 4.57 5.68
C SER A 29 0.12 3.98 5.81
N LEU A 30 -0.71 4.20 4.80
CA LEU A 30 -2.07 3.69 4.71
C LEU A 30 -2.22 2.81 3.48
N HIS A 31 -2.51 1.52 3.69
CA HIS A 31 -2.78 0.55 2.64
C HIS A 31 -4.27 0.21 2.65
N ILE A 32 -4.93 0.35 1.50
CA ILE A 32 -6.35 0.08 1.34
C ILE A 32 -6.52 -1.00 0.28
N PRO A 33 -7.02 -2.20 0.65
CA PRO A 33 -7.31 -3.25 -0.30
C PRO A 33 -8.53 -2.87 -1.16
N PRO A 34 -8.67 -3.44 -2.37
CA PRO A 34 -9.79 -3.14 -3.27
C PRO A 34 -11.14 -3.59 -2.68
N SER A 35 -11.14 -4.53 -1.74
CA SER A 35 -12.34 -5.03 -1.06
C SER A 35 -12.91 -4.07 -0.02
N LYS A 36 -12.15 -3.05 0.44
CA LYS A 36 -12.56 -2.17 1.53
C LYS A 36 -13.13 -0.86 0.99
N GLN A 37 -14.28 -0.45 1.50
CA GLN A 37 -14.90 0.80 1.10
C GLN A 37 -14.11 2.01 1.62
N ILE A 38 -14.06 3.07 0.81
CA ILE A 38 -13.39 4.34 1.18
C ILE A 38 -14.06 4.96 2.41
N SER A 39 -15.38 4.82 2.56
CA SER A 39 -16.12 5.28 3.75
C SER A 39 -15.59 4.67 5.05
N ASP A 40 -15.32 3.36 5.05
CA ASP A 40 -14.83 2.65 6.22
C ASP A 40 -13.40 3.05 6.55
N ALA A 41 -12.57 3.28 5.53
CA ALA A 41 -11.23 3.82 5.70
C ALA A 41 -11.25 5.24 6.29
N VAL A 42 -12.16 6.10 5.82
CA VAL A 42 -12.34 7.47 6.37
C VAL A 42 -12.85 7.43 7.80
N ALA A 43 -13.82 6.55 8.13
CA ALA A 43 -14.31 6.37 9.49
C ALA A 43 -13.19 5.90 10.43
N TYR A 44 -12.36 4.96 9.98
CA TYR A 44 -11.17 4.52 10.72
C TYR A 44 -10.21 5.68 10.99
N LEU A 45 -9.87 6.48 9.98
CA LEU A 45 -8.97 7.63 10.13
C LEU A 45 -9.53 8.70 11.08
N ARG A 46 -10.85 8.91 11.13
CA ARG A 46 -11.48 9.82 12.10
C ARG A 46 -11.27 9.35 13.55
N ASN A 47 -11.33 8.05 13.79
CA ASN A 47 -11.05 7.49 15.11
C ASN A 47 -9.58 7.67 15.48
N GLU A 48 -8.66 7.42 14.54
CA GLU A 48 -7.22 7.68 14.72
C GLU A 48 -6.92 9.16 14.99
N TYR A 49 -7.65 10.07 14.33
CA TYR A 49 -7.54 11.50 14.57
C TYR A 49 -7.90 11.87 16.02
N ALA A 50 -9.02 11.34 16.53
CA ALA A 50 -9.46 11.56 17.89
C ALA A 50 -8.52 10.95 18.94
N GLN A 51 -7.87 9.82 18.63
CA GLN A 51 -6.85 9.27 19.52
C GLN A 51 -5.57 10.11 19.50
N SER A 52 -5.18 10.60 18.32
CA SER A 52 -3.98 11.42 18.13
C SER A 52 -4.05 12.77 18.85
N SER A 53 -5.24 13.29 19.15
CA SER A 53 -5.39 14.53 19.92
C SER A 53 -4.83 14.42 21.35
N ASN A 54 -4.70 13.20 21.88
CA ASN A 54 -4.16 12.95 23.23
C ASN A 54 -2.62 12.88 23.27
N ILE A 55 -1.94 13.00 22.12
CA ILE A 55 -0.47 13.03 22.07
C ILE A 55 0.05 14.23 22.89
N LYS A 56 0.96 13.96 23.83
CA LYS A 56 1.53 14.95 24.76
C LYS A 56 2.41 15.99 24.04
N SER A 57 3.25 15.55 23.11
CA SER A 57 4.12 16.43 22.33
C SER A 57 3.31 17.29 21.36
N LYS A 58 3.36 18.62 21.51
CA LYS A 58 2.62 19.57 20.66
C LYS A 58 3.04 19.46 19.18
N SER A 59 4.33 19.29 18.91
CA SER A 59 4.86 19.18 17.54
C SER A 59 4.38 17.88 16.88
N THR A 60 4.58 16.75 17.56
CA THR A 60 4.19 15.43 17.04
C THR A 60 2.68 15.34 16.85
N ARG A 61 1.89 15.86 17.79
CA ARG A 61 0.43 15.93 17.67
C ARG A 61 -0.01 16.69 16.42
N LYS A 62 0.56 17.89 16.18
CA LYS A 62 0.25 18.69 14.99
C LYS A 62 0.60 17.94 13.70
N ASN A 63 1.77 17.29 13.66
CA ASN A 63 2.26 16.60 12.47
C ASN A 63 1.44 15.35 12.14
N VAL A 64 1.08 14.55 13.14
CA VAL A 64 0.22 13.36 12.98
C VAL A 64 -1.20 13.76 12.57
N MET A 65 -1.80 14.75 13.24
CA MET A 65 -3.14 15.23 12.89
C MET A 65 -3.19 15.78 11.46
N TRP A 66 -2.19 16.56 11.06
CA TRP A 66 -2.07 17.05 9.68
C TRP A 66 -1.95 15.91 8.67
N ALA A 67 -1.19 14.85 8.98
CA ALA A 67 -1.04 13.70 8.10
C ALA A 67 -2.37 12.95 7.93
N ILE A 68 -3.13 12.77 9.01
CA ILE A 68 -4.46 12.13 8.97
C ILE A 68 -5.46 13.00 8.18
N ASP A 69 -5.47 14.31 8.37
CA ASP A 69 -6.30 15.24 7.60
C ASP A 69 -5.97 15.20 6.10
N SER A 70 -4.68 15.17 5.78
CA SER A 70 -4.18 15.06 4.39
C SER A 70 -4.57 13.72 3.75
N LEU A 71 -4.51 12.61 4.50
CA LEU A 71 -5.02 11.30 4.07
C LEU A 71 -6.52 11.35 3.78
N MET A 72 -7.33 11.89 4.70
CA MET A 72 -8.77 12.03 4.50
C MET A 72 -9.11 12.92 3.30
N GLY A 73 -8.36 14.01 3.09
CA GLY A 73 -8.51 14.89 1.94
C GLY A 73 -8.28 14.15 0.62
N LYS A 74 -7.22 13.33 0.54
CA LYS A 74 -6.91 12.53 -0.64
C LYS A 74 -7.90 11.40 -0.89
N LEU A 75 -8.39 10.76 0.17
CA LEU A 75 -9.39 9.70 0.05
C LEU A 75 -10.72 10.21 -0.51
N LYS A 76 -11.10 11.46 -0.25
CA LYS A 76 -12.31 12.06 -0.83
C LYS A 76 -12.27 12.16 -2.36
N CYS A 77 -11.08 12.18 -2.96
CA CYS A 77 -10.93 12.16 -4.42
C CYS A 77 -11.29 10.79 -5.03
N PHE A 78 -11.27 9.72 -4.23
CA PHE A 78 -11.61 8.36 -4.66
C PHE A 78 -13.07 8.05 -4.35
N ARG A 79 -13.89 7.86 -5.39
CA ARG A 79 -15.27 7.35 -5.22
C ARG A 79 -15.30 5.87 -4.85
N LYS A 80 -14.37 5.09 -5.39
CA LYS A 80 -14.15 3.66 -5.12
C LYS A 80 -12.64 3.39 -5.10
N PRO A 81 -12.17 2.40 -4.32
CA PRO A 81 -10.78 1.99 -4.42
C PRO A 81 -10.50 1.44 -5.84
N PRO A 82 -9.29 1.66 -6.39
CA PRO A 82 -8.86 1.04 -7.65
C PRO A 82 -8.85 -0.49 -7.58
N GLU A 83 -8.77 -1.18 -8.71
CA GLU A 83 -8.85 -2.66 -8.78
C GLU A 83 -7.75 -3.36 -7.96
N ASN A 84 -6.57 -2.75 -7.87
CA ASN A 84 -5.45 -3.26 -7.07
C ASN A 84 -5.40 -2.67 -5.64
N GLY A 85 -6.36 -1.80 -5.29
CA GLY A 85 -6.32 -1.00 -4.07
C GLY A 85 -5.46 0.26 -4.22
N VAL A 86 -5.19 0.92 -3.11
CA VAL A 86 -4.42 2.16 -3.09
C VAL A 86 -3.55 2.24 -1.85
N VAL A 87 -2.34 2.76 -2.01
CA VAL A 87 -1.43 3.07 -0.90
C VAL A 87 -1.18 4.56 -0.85
N LEU A 88 -1.33 5.14 0.34
CA LEU A 88 -1.03 6.54 0.61
C LEU A 88 0.10 6.64 1.63
N PHE A 89 1.08 7.46 1.30
CA PHE A 89 2.20 7.80 2.17
C PHE A 89 2.17 9.28 2.44
N VAL A 90 2.02 9.68 3.70
CA VAL A 90 1.89 11.09 4.09
C VAL A 90 2.73 11.36 5.32
N GLY A 91 3.43 12.48 5.34
CA GLY A 91 4.16 12.88 6.53
C GLY A 91 5.11 14.02 6.28
N HIS A 92 6.03 14.21 7.22
CA HIS A 92 7.08 15.22 7.12
C HIS A 92 8.44 14.55 7.02
N LYS A 93 9.14 14.75 5.90
CA LYS A 93 10.53 14.27 5.74
C LYS A 93 11.51 15.32 6.25
N SER A 94 12.66 14.87 6.74
CA SER A 94 13.76 15.76 7.09
C SER A 94 14.32 16.41 5.83
N ALA A 95 14.35 17.74 5.79
CA ALA A 95 15.03 18.50 4.73
C ALA A 95 16.38 19.01 5.24
N ALA A 96 17.15 19.70 4.38
CA ALA A 96 18.44 20.26 4.77
C ALA A 96 18.31 21.21 5.98
N GLY A 97 19.15 20.97 7.00
CA GLY A 97 19.19 21.75 8.24
C GLY A 97 18.08 21.37 9.22
N ASP A 98 17.42 22.38 9.82
CA ASP A 98 16.39 22.20 10.85
C ASP A 98 14.95 22.17 10.31
N LYS A 99 14.80 22.11 8.98
CA LYS A 99 13.51 22.19 8.31
C LYS A 99 12.93 20.81 8.00
N THR A 100 11.61 20.72 8.05
CA THR A 100 10.85 19.55 7.63
C THR A 100 10.00 19.89 6.40
N GLU A 101 9.96 18.99 5.43
CA GLU A 101 9.16 19.15 4.22
C GLU A 101 7.95 18.21 4.26
N ALA A 102 6.76 18.76 4.06
CA ALA A 102 5.53 18.02 3.95
C ALA A 102 5.50 17.22 2.64
N VAL A 103 5.37 15.90 2.72
CA VAL A 103 5.31 15.01 1.57
C VAL A 103 4.06 14.16 1.59
N SER A 104 3.56 13.85 0.39
CA SER A 104 2.32 13.12 0.26
C SER A 104 2.27 12.40 -1.09
N TYR A 105 2.39 11.08 -1.06
CA TYR A 105 2.41 10.22 -2.24
C TYR A 105 1.15 9.35 -2.29
N VAL A 106 0.65 9.11 -3.51
CA VAL A 106 -0.44 8.18 -3.78
C VAL A 106 0.06 7.21 -4.83
N ILE A 107 -0.03 5.92 -4.51
CA ILE A 107 0.49 4.85 -5.35
C ILE A 107 -0.59 3.81 -5.52
N GLU A 108 -0.86 3.48 -6.79
CA GLU A 108 -1.61 2.29 -7.14
C GLU A 108 -0.61 1.13 -7.32
N PRO A 109 -0.73 0.05 -6.53
CA PRO A 109 0.18 -1.08 -6.61
C PRO A 109 -0.06 -1.88 -7.90
N PRO A 110 0.98 -2.54 -8.45
CA PRO A 110 0.84 -3.38 -9.64
C PRO A 110 0.06 -4.67 -9.39
N GLU A 111 0.03 -5.13 -8.13
CA GLU A 111 -0.72 -6.29 -7.67
C GLU A 111 -1.70 -5.88 -6.56
N PRO A 112 -2.85 -6.56 -6.44
CA PRO A 112 -3.85 -6.19 -5.44
C PRO A 112 -3.36 -6.45 -4.02
N ILE A 113 -3.52 -5.43 -3.15
CA ILE A 113 -3.24 -5.57 -1.73
C ILE A 113 -4.41 -6.30 -1.05
N THR A 114 -4.11 -7.27 -0.17
CA THR A 114 -5.14 -8.05 0.53
C THR A 114 -5.55 -7.46 1.86
N THR A 115 -4.66 -6.70 2.50
CA THR A 115 -4.79 -6.31 3.91
C THR A 115 -4.90 -4.80 4.05
N PHE A 116 -5.84 -4.35 4.88
CA PHE A 116 -5.90 -2.96 5.32
C PHE A 116 -4.85 -2.72 6.41
N LEU A 117 -4.00 -1.70 6.24
CA LEU A 117 -2.94 -1.37 7.18
C LEU A 117 -2.87 0.14 7.38
N TYR A 118 -2.89 0.57 8.63
CA TYR A 118 -2.52 1.91 9.04
C TYR A 118 -1.32 1.82 9.98
N ARG A 119 -0.23 2.54 9.67
CA ARG A 119 0.97 2.56 10.49
C ARG A 119 1.59 3.95 10.49
N CYS A 120 1.97 4.43 11.66
CA CYS A 120 2.77 5.64 11.83
C CYS A 120 4.15 5.23 12.36
N ASP A 121 5.21 5.67 11.69
CA ASP A 121 6.59 5.34 12.03
C ASP A 121 7.54 6.47 11.59
N SER A 122 8.84 6.29 11.83
CA SER A 122 9.92 7.19 11.37
C SER A 122 10.30 7.00 9.90
N SER A 123 9.91 5.87 9.31
CA SER A 123 10.06 5.52 7.90
C SER A 123 8.71 5.09 7.32
N PHE A 124 8.54 5.21 6.00
CA PHE A 124 7.37 4.61 5.35
C PHE A 124 7.45 3.08 5.38
N TYR A 125 6.31 2.44 5.63
CA TYR A 125 6.19 0.99 5.57
C TYR A 125 6.04 0.53 4.12
N LEU A 126 7.14 0.06 3.53
CA LEU A 126 7.24 -0.30 2.11
C LEU A 126 7.30 -1.81 1.87
N GLU A 127 7.46 -2.63 2.91
CA GLU A 127 7.67 -4.08 2.78
C GLU A 127 6.67 -4.77 1.82
N PRO A 128 5.34 -4.52 1.90
CA PRO A 128 4.39 -5.19 1.01
C PRO A 128 4.62 -4.84 -0.47
N LEU A 129 5.07 -3.62 -0.77
CA LEU A 129 5.31 -3.14 -2.13
C LEU A 129 6.68 -3.60 -2.67
N GLU A 130 7.67 -3.73 -1.80
CA GLU A 130 8.97 -4.29 -2.15
C GLU A 130 8.85 -5.77 -2.54
N GLU A 131 8.03 -6.54 -1.83
CA GLU A 131 7.74 -7.94 -2.18
C GLU A 131 7.06 -8.09 -3.55
N MET A 132 6.28 -7.11 -3.99
CA MET A 132 5.66 -7.10 -5.32
C MET A 132 6.65 -6.79 -6.45
N THR A 133 7.76 -6.11 -6.12
CA THR A 133 8.79 -5.73 -7.10
C THR A 133 9.83 -6.85 -7.31
N LYS A 134 9.95 -7.76 -6.34
CA LYS A 134 10.82 -8.94 -6.47
C LYS A 134 10.30 -9.84 -7.58
N GLU A 135 11.21 -10.32 -8.43
CA GLU A 135 10.87 -11.35 -9.42
C GLU A 135 10.44 -12.61 -8.68
N LYS A 136 9.19 -13.02 -8.90
CA LYS A 136 8.63 -14.24 -8.33
C LYS A 136 8.82 -15.36 -9.35
N GLU A 137 9.38 -16.48 -8.91
CA GLU A 137 9.36 -17.71 -9.69
C GLU A 137 7.90 -18.10 -9.97
N CYS A 138 7.62 -18.39 -11.23
CA CYS A 138 6.29 -18.79 -11.69
C CYS A 138 6.32 -20.30 -11.99
N TYR A 139 5.52 -21.07 -11.26
CA TYR A 139 5.41 -22.51 -11.48
C TYR A 139 4.07 -22.85 -12.13
N GLY A 140 4.10 -23.76 -13.11
CA GLY A 140 2.89 -24.39 -13.63
C GLY A 140 2.47 -25.52 -12.70
N LEU A 141 1.22 -25.49 -12.25
CA LEU A 141 0.60 -26.57 -11.48
C LEU A 141 -0.35 -27.34 -12.40
N ILE A 142 -0.17 -28.66 -12.48
CA ILE A 142 -1.08 -29.55 -13.20
C ILE A 142 -1.54 -30.60 -12.21
N VAL A 143 -2.85 -30.61 -11.94
CA VAL A 143 -3.50 -31.59 -11.07
C VAL A 143 -4.36 -32.47 -11.96
N ILE A 144 -4.13 -33.77 -11.92
CA ILE A 144 -4.88 -34.75 -12.72
C ILE A 144 -5.55 -35.72 -11.75
N ASP A 145 -6.87 -35.86 -11.87
CA ASP A 145 -7.68 -36.86 -11.19
C ASP A 145 -8.43 -37.71 -12.23
N ARG A 146 -9.06 -38.81 -11.79
CA ARG A 146 -9.77 -39.75 -12.67
C ARG A 146 -10.92 -39.13 -13.46
N LYS A 147 -11.52 -38.05 -12.97
CA LYS A 147 -12.69 -37.38 -13.59
C LYS A 147 -12.42 -35.95 -14.04
N GLU A 148 -11.28 -35.37 -13.71
CA GLU A 148 -10.97 -34.00 -14.08
C GLU A 148 -9.46 -33.72 -14.10
N ALA A 149 -9.07 -32.67 -14.82
CA ALA A 149 -7.73 -32.13 -14.83
C ALA A 149 -7.78 -30.62 -14.64
N THR A 150 -6.96 -30.08 -13.74
CA THR A 150 -6.87 -28.65 -13.47
C THR A 150 -5.46 -28.15 -13.74
N ILE A 151 -5.37 -27.08 -14.53
CA ILE A 151 -4.15 -26.32 -14.78
C ILE A 151 -4.23 -25.01 -13.99
N GLY A 152 -3.24 -24.79 -13.15
CA GLY A 152 -3.06 -23.55 -12.39
C GLY A 152 -1.65 -23.01 -12.56
N MET A 153 -1.45 -21.77 -12.11
CA MET A 153 -0.15 -21.12 -12.08
C MET A 153 0.09 -20.58 -10.67
N LEU A 154 1.22 -20.95 -10.09
CA LEU A 154 1.68 -20.43 -8.81
C LEU A 154 2.62 -19.26 -9.08
N ARG A 155 2.22 -18.06 -8.67
CA ARG A 155 3.06 -16.84 -8.71
C ARG A 155 3.38 -16.43 -7.27
N GLY A 156 4.57 -16.77 -6.79
CA GLY A 156 4.95 -16.58 -5.38
C GLY A 156 4.04 -17.39 -4.45
N LYS A 157 3.22 -16.72 -3.62
CA LYS A 157 2.28 -17.35 -2.68
C LYS A 157 0.85 -17.51 -3.23
N ARG A 158 0.57 -17.00 -4.43
CA ARG A 158 -0.78 -16.96 -5.01
C ARG A 158 -0.93 -18.04 -6.08
N ILE A 159 -1.97 -18.86 -5.95
CA ILE A 159 -2.38 -19.83 -6.97
C ILE A 159 -3.49 -19.20 -7.81
N GLU A 160 -3.32 -19.23 -9.12
CA GLU A 160 -4.31 -18.77 -10.11
C GLU A 160 -4.74 -19.96 -10.97
N THR A 161 -6.01 -20.34 -10.90
CA THR A 161 -6.55 -21.42 -11.73
C THR A 161 -6.77 -20.91 -13.14
N ILE A 162 -6.11 -21.52 -14.13
CA ILE A 162 -6.22 -21.14 -15.54
C ILE A 162 -7.37 -21.90 -16.20
N LYS A 163 -7.42 -23.22 -15.98
CA LYS A 163 -8.38 -24.08 -16.67
C LYS A 163 -8.69 -25.32 -15.82
N ASN A 164 -9.96 -25.63 -15.68
CA ASN A 164 -10.43 -26.94 -15.22
C ASN A 164 -11.10 -27.64 -16.41
N VAL A 165 -10.79 -28.92 -16.59
CA VAL A 165 -11.29 -29.77 -17.66
C VAL A 165 -11.90 -31.00 -17.00
N GLN A 166 -13.17 -31.28 -17.29
CA GLN A 166 -13.83 -32.48 -16.81
C GLN A 166 -13.79 -33.58 -17.87
N SER A 167 -13.60 -34.82 -17.44
CA SER A 167 -13.81 -35.98 -18.30
C SER A 167 -15.31 -36.11 -18.58
N ARG A 168 -15.67 -36.23 -19.86
CA ARG A 168 -17.01 -36.66 -20.26
C ARG A 168 -17.20 -38.14 -20.02
#